data_AF-G2QSF9-F1
#
_entry.id   AF-G2QSF9-F1
#
_cell.length_a   1.000
_cell.length_b   1.000
_cell.length_c   1.000
_cell.angle_alpha   90.00
_cell.angle_beta   90.00
_cell.angle_gamma   90.00
#
_symmetry.space_group_name_H-M   'P 1'
#
loop_
_entity.id
_entity.type
_entity.pdbx_description
1 polymer ?
#
loop_
_entity_poly.entity_id
_entity_poly.type
_entity_poly.pdbx_seq_one_letter_code
_entity_poly.pdbx_strand_id
1 'polypeptide(L)'
;MKHLVLVGACYLDTILTVPRFPAEDSKLRATAVQVRRGGNCANSLEVLAQLLAAGPHRLPPVKLHLVSCLPDAEAPATSRILSSFGHGAGAAAVDFGYCLYREGHQEPASSYIIRSAETGSRTIVNYNDLPEMTASEFERIVDAFAEHRDGDGGDDGDGVGCWWHFEGRIPETTLRCIRYLRQALSRCTISVEVEKPGREGLVELAAEADVVFYSRSWAEVSSCHSESLPNQPSKNRGYTSPEACLRAEAPSSRASFLTCTWGEQGAGALVLPSREYIHHPASPFGDKISVVE
;
A
#
# COMPACT_ATOMS: atom_id res chain seq x y z
N MET A 1 -8.80 16.49 -14.77
CA MET A 1 -8.18 16.33 -13.42
C MET A 1 -7.49 14.96 -13.39
N LYS A 2 -6.38 14.78 -12.65
CA LYS A 2 -5.76 13.45 -12.47
C LYS A 2 -6.30 12.77 -11.21
N HIS A 3 -6.34 11.45 -11.20
CA HIS A 3 -6.87 10.67 -10.07
C HIS A 3 -5.83 9.65 -9.60
N LEU A 4 -5.61 9.58 -8.30
CA LEU A 4 -4.77 8.58 -7.67
C LEU A 4 -5.60 7.81 -6.66
N VAL A 5 -5.84 6.53 -6.94
CA VAL A 5 -6.69 5.64 -6.15
C VAL A 5 -5.82 4.60 -5.47
N LEU A 6 -5.85 4.56 -4.14
CA LEU A 6 -5.09 3.61 -3.34
C LEU A 6 -6.04 2.58 -2.74
N VAL A 7 -5.83 1.32 -3.12
CA VAL A 7 -6.65 0.16 -2.75
C VAL A 7 -5.86 -0.72 -1.78
N GLY A 8 -6.26 -0.70 -0.52
CA GLY A 8 -5.54 -1.42 0.52
C GLY A 8 -6.21 -1.29 1.88
N ALA A 9 -5.61 -1.90 2.89
CA ALA A 9 -6.19 -1.90 4.21
C ALA A 9 -5.91 -0.57 4.95
N CYS A 10 -6.88 -0.12 5.74
CA CYS A 10 -6.72 0.98 6.67
C CYS A 10 -6.82 0.46 8.10
N TYR A 11 -5.77 0.67 8.89
CA TYR A 11 -5.66 0.18 10.25
C TYR A 11 -5.76 1.33 11.27
N LEU A 12 -6.18 1.01 12.49
CA LEU A 12 -5.94 1.83 13.67
C LEU A 12 -4.86 1.18 14.55
N ASP A 13 -3.68 1.79 14.55
CA ASP A 13 -2.51 1.29 15.28
C ASP A 13 -2.50 1.87 16.70
N THR A 14 -2.57 1.01 17.70
CA THR A 14 -2.33 1.36 19.11
C THR A 14 -0.89 0.99 19.46
N ILE A 15 -0.06 2.01 19.65
CA ILE A 15 1.36 1.87 19.98
C ILE A 15 1.55 2.09 21.48
N LEU A 16 1.97 1.04 22.17
CA LEU A 16 2.39 1.08 23.56
C LEU A 16 3.92 1.15 23.61
N THR A 17 4.44 2.29 24.06
CA THR A 17 5.87 2.39 24.37
C THR A 17 6.12 1.85 25.76
N VAL A 18 7.01 0.87 25.88
CA VAL A 18 7.35 0.20 27.13
C VAL A 18 8.84 0.33 27.40
N PRO A 19 9.30 0.33 28.67
CA PRO A 19 10.73 0.46 28.97
C PRO A 19 11.53 -0.72 28.41
N ARG A 20 10.94 -1.93 28.44
CA ARG A 20 11.48 -3.19 27.93
C ARG A 20 10.32 -4.10 27.51
N PHE A 21 10.58 -5.18 26.79
CA PHE A 21 9.51 -6.14 26.52
C PHE A 21 9.02 -6.81 27.81
N PRO A 22 7.69 -6.97 27.98
CA PRO A 22 7.15 -7.73 29.10
C PRO A 22 7.49 -9.22 28.93
N ALA A 23 7.80 -9.89 30.04
CA ALA A 23 7.81 -11.35 30.09
C ALA A 23 6.37 -11.87 30.06
N GLU A 24 6.20 -13.13 29.66
CA GLU A 24 4.92 -13.84 29.78
C GLU A 24 4.39 -13.74 31.22
N ASP A 25 3.08 -13.49 31.37
CA ASP A 25 2.38 -13.31 32.65
C ASP A 25 2.89 -12.16 33.54
N SER A 26 3.73 -11.25 33.01
CA SER A 26 4.21 -10.10 33.76
C SER A 26 3.29 -8.88 33.63
N LYS A 27 3.29 -8.04 34.67
CA LYS A 27 2.63 -6.73 34.65
C LYS A 27 3.67 -5.65 34.37
N LEU A 28 3.49 -4.93 33.26
CA LEU A 28 4.36 -3.82 32.88
C LEU A 28 3.52 -2.58 32.56
N ARG A 29 3.93 -1.42 33.06
CA ARG A 29 3.30 -0.14 32.74
C ARG A 29 3.97 0.46 31.50
N ALA A 30 3.15 0.80 30.50
CA ALA A 30 3.62 1.58 29.35
C ALA A 30 4.02 3.00 29.77
N THR A 31 5.08 3.53 29.17
CA THR A 31 5.53 4.92 29.37
C THR A 31 4.79 5.91 28.49
N ALA A 32 4.26 5.46 27.35
CA ALA A 32 3.41 6.25 26.47
C ALA A 32 2.44 5.37 25.69
N VAL A 33 1.29 5.93 25.34
CA VAL A 33 0.34 5.36 24.38
C VAL A 33 0.12 6.35 23.24
N GLN A 34 0.13 5.84 22.02
CA GLN A 34 -0.24 6.60 20.83
C GLN A 34 -1.22 5.78 20.01
N VAL A 35 -2.33 6.38 19.62
CA VAL A 35 -3.24 5.80 18.65
C VAL A 35 -3.11 6.62 17.37
N ARG A 36 -2.88 5.95 16.25
CA ARG A 36 -2.76 6.59 14.94
C ARG A 36 -3.29 5.68 13.86
N ARG A 37 -3.58 6.26 12.70
CA ARG A 37 -3.88 5.47 11.51
C ARG A 37 -2.64 4.73 11.02
N GLY A 38 -2.87 3.54 10.48
CA GLY A 38 -1.89 2.69 9.82
C GLY A 38 -2.44 2.10 8.51
N GLY A 39 -1.71 1.14 7.95
CA GLY A 39 -2.00 0.55 6.64
C GLY A 39 -1.18 1.21 5.52
N ASN A 40 -0.63 0.39 4.61
CA ASN A 40 0.36 0.85 3.64
C ASN A 40 -0.21 1.90 2.68
N CYS A 41 -1.42 1.63 2.15
CA CYS A 41 -2.13 2.57 1.29
C CYS A 41 -2.53 3.85 2.04
N ALA A 42 -3.10 3.72 3.24
CA ALA A 42 -3.50 4.88 4.04
C ALA A 42 -2.30 5.78 4.40
N ASN A 43 -1.17 5.19 4.80
CA ASN A 43 0.07 5.93 5.08
C ASN A 43 0.63 6.61 3.83
N SER A 44 0.56 5.94 2.68
CA SER A 44 1.01 6.52 1.42
C SER A 44 0.16 7.74 1.03
N LEU A 45 -1.16 7.68 1.21
CA LEU A 45 -2.06 8.81 0.98
C LEU A 45 -1.72 10.03 1.84
N GLU A 46 -1.31 9.83 3.09
CA GLU A 46 -0.88 10.93 3.96
C GLU A 46 0.36 11.65 3.41
N VAL A 47 1.37 10.89 2.97
CA VAL A 47 2.57 11.46 2.37
C VAL A 47 2.22 12.16 1.05
N LEU A 48 1.36 11.57 0.23
CA LEU A 48 0.89 12.18 -1.02
C LEU A 48 0.15 13.49 -0.78
N ALA A 49 -0.74 13.54 0.23
CA ALA A 49 -1.45 14.76 0.60
C ALA A 49 -0.47 15.86 1.07
N GLN A 50 0.55 15.50 1.85
CA GLN A 50 1.60 16.43 2.27
C GLN A 50 2.40 16.97 1.07
N LEU A 51 2.75 16.12 0.10
CA LEU A 51 3.45 16.52 -1.11
C LEU A 51 2.60 17.44 -2.00
N LEU A 52 1.30 17.19 -2.13
CA LEU A 52 0.39 18.05 -2.88
C LEU A 52 0.17 19.40 -2.18
N ALA A 53 0.16 19.43 -0.85
CA ALA A 53 0.05 20.65 -0.06
C ALA A 53 1.34 21.49 -0.08
N ALA A 54 2.50 20.84 -0.10
CA ALA A 54 3.82 21.50 -0.09
C ALA A 54 4.36 21.82 -1.50
N GLY A 55 3.87 21.13 -2.52
CA GLY A 55 4.41 21.20 -3.88
C GLY A 55 4.24 22.57 -4.55
N PRO A 56 5.10 22.91 -5.53
CA PRO A 56 4.93 24.12 -6.32
C PRO A 56 3.57 24.11 -7.05
N HIS A 57 3.00 25.30 -7.30
CA HIS A 57 1.74 25.52 -8.05
C HIS A 57 1.70 24.95 -9.50
N ARG A 58 2.67 24.11 -9.89
CA ARG A 58 2.85 23.55 -11.24
C ARG A 58 2.37 22.11 -11.39
N LEU A 59 2.07 21.39 -10.29
CA LEU A 59 1.49 20.06 -10.43
C LEU A 59 0.05 20.19 -10.98
N PRO A 60 -0.34 19.32 -11.94
CA PRO A 60 -1.74 19.27 -12.35
C PRO A 60 -2.61 18.91 -11.15
N PRO A 61 -3.89 19.35 -11.11
CA PRO A 61 -4.78 19.00 -10.02
C PRO A 61 -4.94 17.47 -9.94
N VAL A 62 -4.57 16.90 -8.79
CA VAL A 62 -4.70 15.47 -8.47
C VAL A 62 -5.76 15.31 -7.39
N LYS A 63 -6.71 14.39 -7.60
CA LYS A 63 -7.66 13.95 -6.58
C LYS A 63 -7.19 12.63 -6.00
N LEU A 64 -7.09 12.58 -4.67
CA LEU A 64 -6.68 11.38 -3.93
C LEU A 64 -7.91 10.59 -3.47
N HIS A 65 -7.88 9.27 -3.63
CA HIS A 65 -8.96 8.38 -3.23
C HIS A 65 -8.43 7.22 -2.40
N LEU A 66 -9.14 6.86 -1.34
CA LEU A 66 -8.96 5.61 -0.63
C LEU A 66 -10.08 4.62 -1.00
N VAL A 67 -9.70 3.38 -1.26
CA VAL A 67 -10.62 2.24 -1.32
C VAL A 67 -10.18 1.24 -0.25
N SER A 68 -10.94 1.14 0.82
CA SER A 68 -10.69 0.22 1.95
C SER A 68 -12.01 -0.31 2.48
N CYS A 69 -11.99 -1.53 3.03
CA CYS A 69 -13.01 -1.96 3.97
C CYS A 69 -12.87 -1.15 5.25
N LEU A 70 -13.95 -0.54 5.70
CA LEU A 70 -14.05 0.22 6.94
C LEU A 70 -15.18 -0.38 7.80
N PRO A 71 -15.20 -0.08 9.11
CA PRO A 71 -16.36 -0.40 9.95
C PRO A 71 -17.63 0.25 9.40
N ASP A 72 -18.74 0.00 10.09
CA ASP A 72 -20.01 0.68 9.85
C ASP A 72 -19.80 2.20 9.71
N ALA A 73 -20.52 2.84 8.79
CA ALA A 73 -20.35 4.27 8.51
C ALA A 73 -20.59 5.14 9.76
N GLU A 74 -21.50 4.70 10.63
CA GLU A 74 -21.86 5.38 11.87
C GLU A 74 -20.99 4.95 13.07
N ALA A 75 -20.07 3.99 12.88
CA ALA A 75 -19.20 3.54 13.96
C ALA A 75 -18.23 4.67 14.40
N PRO A 76 -17.99 4.82 15.71
CA PRO A 76 -16.99 5.76 16.21
C PRO A 76 -15.59 5.53 15.64
N ALA A 77 -15.25 4.27 15.34
CA ALA A 77 -13.98 3.90 14.71
C ALA A 77 -13.84 4.48 13.30
N THR A 78 -14.91 4.48 12.50
CA THR A 78 -14.95 5.10 11.17
C THR A 78 -14.69 6.59 11.27
N SER A 79 -15.40 7.31 12.14
CA SER A 79 -15.19 8.74 12.37
C SER A 79 -13.74 9.07 12.78
N ARG A 80 -13.13 8.24 13.66
CA ARG A 80 -11.71 8.37 14.03
C ARG A 80 -10.77 8.15 12.85
N ILE A 81 -11.03 7.16 12.00
CA ILE A 81 -10.22 6.90 10.80
C ILE A 81 -10.29 8.09 9.85
N LEU A 82 -11.51 8.54 9.49
CA LEU A 82 -11.70 9.63 8.53
C LEU A 82 -11.07 10.94 9.03
N SER A 83 -11.28 11.29 10.30
CA SER A 83 -10.67 12.48 10.90
C SER A 83 -9.14 12.43 10.99
N SER A 84 -8.54 11.23 11.04
CA SER A 84 -7.08 11.07 11.11
C SER A 84 -6.33 11.43 9.82
N PHE A 85 -7.02 11.52 8.68
CA PHE A 85 -6.42 12.06 7.44
C PHE A 85 -6.31 13.59 7.47
N GLY A 86 -6.86 14.25 8.49
CA GLY A 86 -6.88 15.69 8.65
C GLY A 86 -7.95 16.38 7.81
N HIS A 87 -8.07 17.70 7.96
CA HIS A 87 -8.99 18.53 7.19
C HIS A 87 -8.30 19.12 5.96
N GLY A 88 -7.63 18.28 5.16
CA GLY A 88 -7.04 18.75 3.90
C GLY A 88 -8.10 19.51 3.09
N ALA A 89 -7.79 20.75 2.71
CA ALA A 89 -8.67 21.57 1.88
C ALA A 89 -8.20 21.52 0.42
N GLY A 90 -9.14 21.49 -0.53
CA GLY A 90 -8.81 21.48 -1.96
C GLY A 90 -8.12 20.19 -2.40
N ALA A 91 -7.02 20.31 -3.16
CA ALA A 91 -6.34 19.18 -3.81
C ALA A 91 -5.68 18.16 -2.86
N ALA A 92 -5.54 18.48 -1.58
CA ALA A 92 -4.97 17.57 -0.57
C ALA A 92 -6.05 16.75 0.18
N ALA A 93 -7.34 16.96 -0.10
CA ALA A 93 -8.41 16.19 0.51
C ALA A 93 -8.44 14.77 -0.05
N VAL A 94 -8.45 13.77 0.85
CA VAL A 94 -8.67 12.37 0.49
C VAL A 94 -10.17 12.12 0.36
N ASP A 95 -10.57 11.54 -0.76
CA ASP A 95 -11.93 11.08 -1.01
C ASP A 95 -12.12 9.65 -0.48
N PHE A 96 -13.21 9.44 0.25
CA PHE A 96 -13.60 8.16 0.86
C PHE A 96 -14.91 7.61 0.27
N GLY A 97 -15.44 8.23 -0.79
CA GLY A 97 -16.72 7.85 -1.41
C GLY A 97 -16.74 6.43 -1.97
N TYR A 98 -15.58 5.84 -2.22
CA TYR A 98 -15.42 4.47 -2.71
C TYR A 98 -14.99 3.46 -1.62
N CYS A 99 -14.95 3.86 -0.35
CA CYS A 99 -14.73 2.92 0.76
C CYS A 99 -15.95 2.00 0.97
N LEU A 100 -15.69 0.79 1.45
CA LEU A 100 -16.69 -0.23 1.72
C LEU A 100 -16.98 -0.28 3.23
N TYR A 101 -18.14 0.24 3.63
CA TYR A 101 -18.57 0.26 5.03
C TYR A 101 -19.25 -1.06 5.39
N ARG A 102 -18.75 -1.75 6.42
CA ARG A 102 -19.24 -3.06 6.84
C ARG A 102 -20.31 -2.89 7.92
N GLU A 103 -21.57 -2.95 7.50
CA GLU A 103 -22.74 -2.80 8.38
C GLU A 103 -22.65 -3.72 9.60
N GLY A 104 -22.92 -3.16 10.78
CA GLY A 104 -22.89 -3.90 12.06
C GLY A 104 -21.50 -4.13 12.65
N HIS A 105 -20.40 -3.87 11.92
CA HIS A 105 -19.05 -3.94 12.46
C HIS A 105 -18.66 -2.60 13.11
N GLN A 106 -18.33 -2.61 14.39
CA GLN A 106 -17.98 -1.39 15.14
C GLN A 106 -16.46 -1.18 15.28
N GLU A 107 -15.70 -2.27 15.28
CA GLU A 107 -14.25 -2.24 15.49
C GLU A 107 -13.49 -2.13 14.16
N PRO A 108 -12.40 -1.34 14.10
CA PRO A 108 -11.57 -1.26 12.91
C PRO A 108 -10.60 -2.43 12.83
N ALA A 109 -10.08 -2.67 11.63
CA ALA A 109 -8.81 -3.38 11.50
C ALA A 109 -7.77 -2.68 12.38
N SER A 110 -7.13 -3.42 13.28
CA SER A 110 -6.33 -2.85 14.37
C SER A 110 -4.99 -3.55 14.50
N SER A 111 -3.96 -2.77 14.81
CA SER A 111 -2.64 -3.30 15.19
C SER A 111 -2.31 -2.86 16.59
N TYR A 112 -1.91 -3.80 17.45
CA TYR A 112 -1.39 -3.53 18.78
C TYR A 112 0.13 -3.68 18.74
N ILE A 113 0.81 -2.56 18.89
CA ILE A 113 2.25 -2.45 18.68
C ILE A 113 2.93 -2.20 20.03
N ILE A 114 3.75 -3.14 20.47
CA ILE A 114 4.60 -2.97 21.65
C ILE A 114 5.97 -2.50 21.16
N ARG A 115 6.35 -1.27 21.52
CA ARG A 115 7.66 -0.68 21.19
C ARG A 115 8.54 -0.65 22.43
N SER A 116 9.68 -1.34 22.38
CA SER A 116 10.68 -1.31 23.45
C SER A 116 11.55 -0.06 23.34
N ALA A 117 11.62 0.73 24.42
CA ALA A 117 12.51 1.89 24.49
C ALA A 117 13.98 1.48 24.66
N GLU A 118 14.25 0.35 25.33
CA GLU A 118 15.60 -0.21 25.53
C GLU A 118 16.28 -0.57 24.22
N THR A 119 15.55 -1.22 23.30
CA THR A 119 16.11 -1.77 22.06
C THR A 119 15.68 -1.02 20.80
N GLY A 120 14.66 -0.17 20.90
CA GLY A 120 14.04 0.50 19.74
C GLY A 120 13.17 -0.42 18.86
N SER A 121 13.17 -1.74 19.11
CA SER A 121 12.41 -2.72 18.33
C SER A 121 10.91 -2.69 18.64
N ARG A 122 10.12 -3.31 17.76
CA ARG A 122 8.67 -3.42 17.90
C ARG A 122 8.16 -4.84 17.66
N THR A 123 7.11 -5.21 18.37
CA THR A 123 6.29 -6.41 18.12
C THR A 123 4.89 -5.97 17.75
N ILE A 124 4.29 -6.59 16.74
CA ILE A 124 2.99 -6.19 16.18
C ILE A 124 2.03 -7.37 16.26
N VAL A 125 0.87 -7.17 16.87
CA VAL A 125 -0.25 -8.12 16.88
C VAL A 125 -1.40 -7.50 16.12
N ASN A 126 -1.85 -8.16 15.06
CA ASN A 126 -2.92 -7.65 14.21
C ASN A 126 -4.24 -8.35 14.53
N TYR A 127 -5.33 -7.58 14.54
CA TYR A 127 -6.71 -8.05 14.61
C TYR A 127 -7.51 -7.41 13.49
N ASN A 128 -8.24 -8.21 12.72
CA ASN A 128 -9.16 -7.70 11.71
C ASN A 128 -10.35 -8.65 11.60
N ASP A 129 -11.53 -8.15 11.93
CA ASP A 129 -12.81 -8.87 11.81
C ASP A 129 -13.70 -8.27 10.70
N LEU A 130 -13.19 -7.26 9.97
CA LEU A 130 -13.89 -6.70 8.83
C LEU A 130 -13.84 -7.70 7.67
N PRO A 131 -14.99 -8.04 7.05
CA PRO A 131 -15.00 -8.82 5.83
C PRO A 131 -14.14 -8.15 4.75
N GLU A 132 -13.22 -8.92 4.18
CA GLU A 132 -12.33 -8.45 3.14
C GLU A 132 -13.13 -8.05 1.88
N MET A 133 -12.57 -7.18 1.04
CA MET A 133 -13.22 -6.73 -0.18
C MET A 133 -13.39 -7.90 -1.16
N THR A 134 -14.54 -7.96 -1.82
CA THR A 134 -14.78 -8.92 -2.91
C THR A 134 -14.51 -8.29 -4.27
N ALA A 135 -14.21 -9.13 -5.28
CA ALA A 135 -14.01 -8.64 -6.65
C ALA A 135 -15.26 -7.91 -7.20
N SER A 136 -16.46 -8.42 -6.92
CA SER A 136 -17.72 -7.80 -7.39
C SER A 136 -18.07 -6.49 -6.67
N GLU A 137 -17.55 -6.25 -5.45
CA GLU A 137 -17.61 -4.92 -4.83
C GLU A 137 -16.68 -3.94 -5.54
N PHE A 138 -15.47 -4.39 -5.87
CA PHE A 138 -14.51 -3.59 -6.60
C PHE A 138 -14.97 -3.25 -8.03
N GLU A 139 -15.55 -4.21 -8.74
CA GLU A 139 -16.13 -4.00 -10.08
C GLU A 139 -17.14 -2.84 -10.06
N ARG A 140 -18.06 -2.83 -9.09
CA ARG A 140 -19.03 -1.75 -8.90
C ARG A 140 -18.39 -0.40 -8.59
N ILE A 141 -17.29 -0.38 -7.83
CA ILE A 141 -16.53 0.85 -7.57
C ILE A 141 -15.93 1.40 -8.87
N VAL A 142 -15.36 0.54 -9.71
CA VAL A 142 -14.77 0.94 -10.99
C VAL A 142 -15.82 1.45 -11.97
N ASP A 143 -16.97 0.76 -12.07
CA ASP A 143 -18.11 1.21 -12.88
C ASP A 143 -18.58 2.60 -12.45
N ALA A 144 -18.84 2.77 -11.14
CA ALA A 144 -19.24 4.06 -10.59
C ALA A 144 -18.16 5.14 -10.84
N PHE A 145 -16.88 4.80 -10.68
CA PHE A 145 -15.79 5.72 -10.93
C PHE A 145 -15.72 6.16 -12.40
N ALA A 146 -15.95 5.26 -13.35
CA ALA A 146 -15.98 5.56 -14.78
C ALA A 146 -17.14 6.51 -15.12
N GLU A 147 -18.36 6.19 -14.66
CA GLU A 147 -19.55 7.02 -14.89
C GLU A 147 -19.40 8.46 -14.40
N HIS A 148 -18.80 8.65 -13.22
CA HIS A 148 -18.61 9.99 -12.65
C HIS A 148 -17.56 10.82 -13.40
N ARG A 149 -16.65 10.20 -14.17
CA ARG A 149 -15.62 10.91 -14.94
C ARG A 149 -16.10 11.37 -16.32
N ASP A 150 -16.97 10.60 -16.96
CA ASP A 150 -17.54 10.98 -18.27
C ASP A 150 -18.33 12.29 -18.19
N GLY A 151 -18.88 12.63 -17.02
CA GLY A 151 -19.60 13.87 -16.76
C GLY A 151 -18.74 15.14 -16.60
N ASP A 152 -17.42 15.02 -16.38
CA ASP A 152 -16.54 16.16 -16.06
C ASP A 152 -15.79 16.72 -17.30
N GLY A 153 -16.25 16.35 -18.50
CA GLY A 153 -16.05 17.14 -19.72
C GLY A 153 -14.73 16.97 -20.49
N GLY A 154 -14.19 15.75 -20.64
CA GLY A 154 -13.13 15.55 -21.64
C GLY A 154 -12.27 14.29 -21.58
N ASP A 155 -12.78 13.16 -21.12
CA ASP A 155 -12.06 11.88 -21.20
C ASP A 155 -12.95 10.83 -21.86
N ASP A 156 -12.41 10.01 -22.76
CA ASP A 156 -13.16 9.01 -23.54
C ASP A 156 -13.56 7.77 -22.70
N GLY A 157 -13.71 7.94 -21.37
CA GLY A 157 -13.95 6.86 -20.40
C GLY A 157 -12.82 5.84 -20.27
N ASP A 158 -11.71 6.00 -21.01
CA ASP A 158 -10.68 4.98 -21.21
C ASP A 158 -9.65 4.87 -20.05
N GLY A 159 -9.73 5.76 -19.06
CA GLY A 159 -8.88 5.74 -17.86
C GLY A 159 -7.62 6.61 -17.93
N VAL A 160 -7.49 7.50 -18.92
CA VAL A 160 -6.34 8.43 -18.99
C VAL A 160 -6.24 9.30 -17.74
N GLY A 161 -5.01 9.44 -17.24
CA GLY A 161 -4.74 10.28 -16.07
C GLY A 161 -5.19 9.67 -14.73
N CYS A 162 -5.61 8.40 -14.73
CA CYS A 162 -5.88 7.63 -13.52
C CYS A 162 -4.72 6.70 -13.19
N TRP A 163 -4.35 6.67 -11.91
CA TRP A 163 -3.38 5.75 -11.36
C TRP A 163 -4.02 4.99 -10.21
N TRP A 164 -4.00 3.65 -10.29
CA TRP A 164 -4.52 2.75 -9.27
C TRP A 164 -3.36 1.99 -8.63
N HIS A 165 -3.20 2.14 -7.33
CA HIS A 165 -2.20 1.42 -6.55
C HIS A 165 -2.87 0.36 -5.69
N PHE A 166 -2.34 -0.85 -5.71
CA PHE A 166 -2.85 -1.98 -4.92
C PHE A 166 -1.81 -2.49 -3.92
N GLU A 167 -2.25 -2.63 -2.67
CA GLU A 167 -1.55 -3.44 -1.69
C GLU A 167 -1.71 -4.93 -2.04
N GLY A 168 -0.59 -5.68 -2.14
CA GLY A 168 -0.58 -7.13 -2.39
C GLY A 168 -1.05 -7.96 -1.20
N ARG A 169 -2.21 -7.65 -0.63
CA ARG A 169 -2.76 -8.26 0.59
C ARG A 169 -3.45 -9.60 0.33
N ILE A 170 -4.35 -9.62 -0.65
CA ILE A 170 -5.17 -10.80 -1.02
C ILE A 170 -4.98 -11.03 -2.52
N PRO A 171 -3.89 -11.69 -2.93
CA PRO A 171 -3.47 -11.67 -4.33
C PRO A 171 -4.51 -12.19 -5.30
N GLU A 172 -5.28 -13.22 -4.94
CA GLU A 172 -6.36 -13.76 -5.77
C GLU A 172 -7.43 -12.70 -6.10
N THR A 173 -7.99 -12.05 -5.08
CA THR A 173 -8.96 -10.98 -5.25
C THR A 173 -8.35 -9.81 -6.02
N THR A 174 -7.17 -9.34 -5.61
CA THR A 174 -6.51 -8.19 -6.24
C THR A 174 -6.22 -8.44 -7.72
N LEU A 175 -5.83 -9.66 -8.09
CA LEU A 175 -5.58 -10.03 -9.49
C LEU A 175 -6.85 -9.97 -10.33
N ARG A 176 -8.00 -10.41 -9.78
CA ARG A 176 -9.30 -10.25 -10.44
C ARG A 176 -9.66 -8.78 -10.62
N CYS A 177 -9.47 -7.97 -9.58
CA CYS A 177 -9.69 -6.52 -9.62
C CYS A 177 -8.84 -5.85 -10.70
N ILE A 178 -7.54 -6.15 -10.78
CA ILE A 178 -6.63 -5.59 -11.79
C ILE A 178 -7.07 -5.98 -13.20
N ARG A 179 -7.41 -7.26 -13.43
CA ARG A 179 -7.87 -7.72 -14.75
C ARG A 179 -9.13 -7.01 -15.21
N TYR A 180 -10.10 -6.86 -14.31
CA TYR A 180 -11.30 -6.10 -14.60
C TYR A 180 -11.00 -4.62 -14.86
N LEU A 181 -10.16 -4.00 -14.04
CA LEU A 181 -9.75 -2.61 -14.21
C LEU A 181 -9.10 -2.36 -15.58
N ARG A 182 -8.29 -3.31 -16.09
CA ARG A 182 -7.72 -3.22 -17.44
C ARG A 182 -8.75 -3.32 -18.56
N GLN A 183 -9.86 -4.02 -18.33
CA GLN A 183 -10.96 -4.11 -19.29
C GLN A 183 -11.80 -2.83 -19.28
N ALA A 184 -12.12 -2.31 -18.10
CA ALA A 184 -12.95 -1.12 -17.94
C ALA A 184 -12.18 0.18 -18.24
N LEU A 185 -10.95 0.32 -17.74
CA LEU A 185 -10.12 1.52 -17.82
C LEU A 185 -8.77 1.20 -18.47
N SER A 186 -8.79 0.89 -19.77
CA SER A 186 -7.66 0.33 -20.52
C SER A 186 -6.35 1.14 -20.48
N ARG A 187 -6.41 2.45 -20.23
CA ARG A 187 -5.25 3.36 -20.19
C ARG A 187 -4.88 3.85 -18.80
N CYS A 188 -5.50 3.32 -17.74
CA CYS A 188 -5.07 3.62 -16.39
C CYS A 188 -3.68 3.04 -16.11
N THR A 189 -2.90 3.72 -15.27
CA THR A 189 -1.64 3.16 -14.73
C THR A 189 -1.95 2.33 -13.50
N ILE A 190 -1.40 1.12 -13.43
CA ILE A 190 -1.55 0.22 -12.27
C ILE A 190 -0.20 0.03 -11.61
N SER A 191 -0.15 0.24 -10.30
CA SER A 191 0.99 -0.14 -9.48
C SER A 191 0.63 -1.13 -8.39
N VAL A 192 1.57 -1.98 -8.01
CA VAL A 192 1.37 -3.01 -6.99
C VAL A 192 2.52 -2.99 -6.00
N GLU A 193 2.19 -3.11 -4.71
CA GLU A 193 3.15 -3.40 -3.66
C GLU A 193 3.23 -4.91 -3.37
N VAL A 194 4.44 -5.45 -3.43
CA VAL A 194 4.79 -6.83 -3.12
C VAL A 194 5.68 -6.85 -1.87
N GLU A 195 5.04 -6.86 -0.70
CA GLU A 195 5.72 -6.73 0.59
C GLU A 195 6.01 -8.09 1.25
N LYS A 196 4.97 -8.86 1.58
CA LYS A 196 5.10 -10.02 2.45
C LYS A 196 5.27 -11.31 1.65
N PRO A 197 6.40 -12.01 1.79
CA PRO A 197 6.60 -13.31 1.17
C PRO A 197 5.62 -14.35 1.73
N GLY A 198 5.36 -15.41 0.96
CA GLY A 198 4.51 -16.53 1.37
C GLY A 198 3.02 -16.40 1.04
N ARG A 199 2.60 -15.29 0.43
CA ARG A 199 1.25 -15.19 -0.17
C ARG A 199 1.30 -15.72 -1.61
N GLU A 200 0.56 -16.79 -1.86
CA GLU A 200 0.35 -17.34 -3.21
C GLU A 200 -0.34 -16.28 -4.10
N GLY A 201 0.10 -16.15 -5.37
CA GLY A 201 -0.47 -15.19 -6.32
C GLY A 201 0.27 -13.84 -6.44
N LEU A 202 1.27 -13.55 -5.59
CA LEU A 202 2.00 -12.27 -5.65
C LEU A 202 2.85 -12.08 -6.92
N VAL A 203 3.37 -13.17 -7.49
CA VAL A 203 4.18 -13.11 -8.71
C VAL A 203 3.29 -12.75 -9.91
N GLU A 204 2.13 -13.38 -9.97
CA GLU A 204 1.09 -13.14 -10.96
C GLU A 204 0.57 -11.71 -10.86
N LEU A 205 0.42 -11.19 -9.64
CA LEU A 205 0.02 -9.82 -9.39
C LEU A 205 1.06 -8.82 -9.93
N ALA A 206 2.33 -9.04 -9.63
CA ALA A 206 3.43 -8.20 -10.13
C ALA A 206 3.53 -8.23 -11.67
N ALA A 207 3.20 -9.35 -12.31
CA ALA A 207 3.25 -9.51 -13.76
C ALA A 207 2.18 -8.72 -14.53
N GLU A 208 1.11 -8.26 -13.86
CA GLU A 208 0.00 -7.49 -14.46
C GLU A 208 0.14 -5.96 -14.27
N ALA A 209 1.06 -5.51 -13.42
CA ALA A 209 1.25 -4.10 -13.07
C ALA A 209 2.19 -3.36 -14.03
N ASP A 210 1.99 -2.04 -14.17
CA ASP A 210 2.88 -1.14 -14.92
C ASP A 210 4.07 -0.68 -14.07
N VAL A 211 3.89 -0.67 -12.74
CA VAL A 211 4.89 -0.30 -11.74
C VAL A 211 4.84 -1.25 -10.56
N VAL A 212 5.98 -1.81 -10.14
CA VAL A 212 6.03 -2.76 -9.02
C VAL A 212 6.97 -2.26 -7.92
N PHE A 213 6.46 -2.26 -6.68
CA PHE A 213 7.20 -1.94 -5.48
C PHE A 213 7.49 -3.23 -4.70
N TYR A 214 8.74 -3.69 -4.72
CA TYR A 214 9.18 -4.84 -3.94
C TYR A 214 9.76 -4.42 -2.59
N SER A 215 9.46 -5.16 -1.53
CA SER A 215 10.13 -4.97 -0.25
C SER A 215 11.45 -5.75 -0.17
N ARG A 216 12.33 -5.32 0.73
CA ARG A 216 13.50 -6.11 1.14
C ARG A 216 13.09 -7.51 1.67
N SER A 217 12.02 -7.57 2.46
CA SER A 217 11.52 -8.84 3.02
C SER A 217 11.11 -9.83 1.93
N TRP A 218 10.56 -9.35 0.81
CA TRP A 218 10.27 -10.19 -0.35
C TRP A 218 11.55 -10.71 -1.02
N ALA A 219 12.54 -9.83 -1.18
CA ALA A 219 13.79 -10.13 -1.87
C ALA A 219 14.66 -11.15 -1.12
N GLU A 220 14.77 -11.01 0.21
CA GLU A 220 15.68 -11.81 1.05
C GLU A 220 15.18 -13.24 1.32
N VAL A 221 13.91 -13.58 0.99
CA VAL A 221 13.36 -14.89 1.35
C VAL A 221 14.11 -16.01 0.68
N SER A 222 14.75 -16.80 1.54
CA SER A 222 15.57 -17.93 1.13
C SER A 222 14.80 -19.26 1.11
N SER A 223 13.56 -19.28 1.63
CA SER A 223 12.67 -20.43 1.63
C SER A 223 11.28 -19.99 2.10
N CYS A 224 10.24 -20.21 1.31
CA CYS A 224 8.90 -20.28 1.90
C CYS A 224 8.87 -21.52 2.79
N HIS A 225 8.64 -21.36 4.09
CA HIS A 225 8.06 -22.42 4.90
C HIS A 225 6.60 -22.60 4.47
N SER A 226 6.40 -23.03 3.23
CA SER A 226 5.24 -23.84 2.96
C SER A 226 5.56 -25.17 3.62
N GLU A 227 4.74 -25.59 4.58
CA GLU A 227 4.49 -27.01 4.84
C GLU A 227 3.96 -27.64 3.53
N SER A 228 4.83 -27.71 2.53
CA SER A 228 4.49 -28.05 1.17
C SER A 228 4.55 -29.55 1.06
N LEU A 229 3.45 -30.08 0.57
CA LEU A 229 3.35 -31.31 -0.18
C LEU A 229 4.65 -31.62 -0.96
N PRO A 230 5.06 -32.90 -1.08
CA PRO A 230 6.46 -33.29 -1.33
C PRO A 230 7.07 -32.91 -2.69
N ASN A 231 6.38 -32.17 -3.57
CA ASN A 231 6.74 -32.07 -4.99
C ASN A 231 6.61 -30.66 -5.62
N GLN A 232 6.60 -29.57 -4.85
CA GLN A 232 6.80 -28.22 -5.42
C GLN A 232 8.23 -27.72 -5.16
N PRO A 233 8.97 -27.28 -6.20
CA PRO A 233 10.27 -26.67 -6.00
C PRO A 233 10.10 -25.35 -5.23
N SER A 234 10.63 -25.30 -4.00
CA SER A 234 10.76 -24.06 -3.26
C SER A 234 11.72 -23.14 -4.02
N LYS A 235 11.19 -22.08 -4.65
CA LYS A 235 12.04 -21.04 -5.23
C LYS A 235 12.70 -20.26 -4.09
N ASN A 236 13.93 -20.63 -3.79
CA ASN A 236 14.84 -19.84 -2.97
C ASN A 236 15.20 -18.56 -3.77
N ARG A 237 14.72 -17.39 -3.33
CA ARG A 237 15.06 -16.11 -3.97
C ARG A 237 16.41 -15.63 -3.45
N GLY A 238 16.53 -15.51 -2.12
CA GLY A 238 17.78 -15.26 -1.41
C GLY A 238 18.58 -14.06 -1.95
N TYR A 239 17.90 -13.04 -2.49
CA TYR A 239 18.59 -11.91 -3.12
C TYR A 239 19.27 -11.06 -2.05
N THR A 240 20.53 -10.71 -2.31
CA THR A 240 21.37 -9.96 -1.36
C THR A 240 21.43 -8.46 -1.66
N SER A 241 20.78 -7.99 -2.73
CA SER A 241 20.73 -6.59 -3.13
C SER A 241 19.42 -6.26 -3.86
N PRO A 242 19.00 -4.98 -3.88
CA PRO A 242 17.85 -4.55 -4.66
C PRO A 242 18.07 -4.81 -6.17
N GLU A 243 19.28 -4.57 -6.69
CA GLU A 243 19.59 -4.82 -8.10
C GLU A 243 19.38 -6.30 -8.49
N ALA A 244 19.87 -7.23 -7.68
CA ALA A 244 19.73 -8.66 -7.95
C ALA A 244 18.25 -9.08 -7.99
N CYS A 245 17.45 -8.57 -7.04
CA CYS A 245 16.00 -8.80 -7.02
C CYS A 245 15.34 -8.24 -8.29
N LEU A 246 15.58 -6.97 -8.62
CA LEU A 246 14.90 -6.31 -9.74
C LEU A 246 15.25 -6.95 -11.09
N ARG A 247 16.52 -7.33 -11.30
CA ARG A 247 16.94 -8.01 -12.53
C ARG A 247 16.34 -9.40 -12.67
N ALA A 248 16.15 -10.12 -11.57
CA ALA A 248 15.56 -11.45 -11.57
C ALA A 248 14.04 -11.42 -11.81
N GLU A 249 13.35 -10.38 -11.31
CA GLU A 249 11.91 -10.22 -11.47
C GLU A 249 11.51 -9.62 -12.83
N ALA A 250 12.40 -8.85 -13.47
CA ALA A 250 12.13 -8.16 -14.73
C ALA A 250 11.60 -9.05 -15.89
N PRO A 251 12.12 -10.27 -16.14
CA PRO A 251 11.65 -11.09 -17.27
C PRO A 251 10.18 -11.50 -17.18
N SER A 252 9.61 -11.55 -15.97
CA SER A 252 8.23 -11.95 -15.72
C SER A 252 7.26 -10.76 -15.71
N SER A 253 7.77 -9.53 -15.86
CA SER A 253 7.00 -8.31 -15.67
C SER A 253 6.65 -7.63 -16.99
N ARG A 254 5.44 -7.07 -17.06
CA ARG A 254 5.07 -6.09 -18.09
C ARG A 254 5.33 -4.66 -17.66
N ALA A 255 5.88 -4.46 -16.46
CA ALA A 255 6.11 -3.14 -15.90
C ALA A 255 7.09 -2.34 -16.75
N SER A 256 6.89 -1.03 -16.73
CA SER A 256 7.87 -0.07 -17.21
C SER A 256 8.85 0.34 -16.11
N PHE A 257 8.50 0.12 -14.85
CA PHE A 257 9.30 0.52 -13.70
C PHE A 257 9.20 -0.48 -12.54
N LEU A 258 10.34 -0.96 -12.05
CA LEU A 258 10.41 -1.81 -10.86
C LEU A 258 11.26 -1.10 -9.80
N THR A 259 10.88 -1.16 -8.53
CA THR A 259 11.65 -0.56 -7.44
C THR A 259 11.71 -1.47 -6.23
N CYS A 260 12.82 -1.42 -5.49
CA CYS A 260 13.02 -2.15 -4.26
C CYS A 260 13.76 -1.30 -3.24
N THR A 261 13.12 -1.09 -2.07
CA THR A 261 13.72 -0.35 -0.96
C THR A 261 14.56 -1.28 -0.08
N TRP A 262 15.70 -0.78 0.41
CA TRP A 262 16.69 -1.55 1.15
C TRP A 262 17.11 -0.89 2.48
N GLY A 263 16.18 -0.17 3.12
CA GLY A 263 16.39 0.47 4.41
C GLY A 263 17.49 1.54 4.35
N GLU A 264 18.46 1.45 5.26
CA GLU A 264 19.59 2.40 5.35
C GLU A 264 20.48 2.44 4.11
N GLN A 265 20.43 1.40 3.26
CA GLN A 265 21.21 1.37 2.02
C GLN A 265 20.53 2.15 0.89
N GLY A 266 19.28 2.60 1.08
CA GLY A 266 18.53 3.37 0.09
C GLY A 266 17.55 2.51 -0.72
N ALA A 267 17.43 2.79 -2.02
CA ALA A 267 16.54 2.07 -2.91
C ALA A 267 17.16 1.90 -4.30
N GLY A 268 16.86 0.77 -4.92
CA GLY A 268 17.16 0.51 -6.33
C GLY A 268 15.89 0.61 -7.17
N ALA A 269 16.05 1.08 -8.42
CA ALA A 269 15.01 1.08 -9.44
C ALA A 269 15.56 0.50 -10.74
N LEU A 270 14.72 -0.18 -11.50
CA LEU A 270 15.04 -0.73 -12.81
C LEU A 270 13.98 -0.24 -13.82
N VAL A 271 14.43 0.53 -14.80
CA VAL A 271 13.58 1.06 -15.87
C VAL A 271 13.52 0.06 -17.02
N LEU A 272 12.33 -0.22 -17.54
CA LEU A 272 12.10 -1.13 -18.66
C LEU A 272 11.48 -0.37 -19.85
N PRO A 273 11.86 -0.69 -21.11
CA PRO A 273 12.70 -1.83 -21.51
C PRO A 273 14.22 -1.56 -21.51
N SER A 274 14.69 -0.36 -21.15
CA SER A 274 16.12 0.00 -21.21
C SER A 274 17.02 -0.86 -20.32
N ARG A 275 16.44 -1.46 -19.27
CA ARG A 275 17.15 -2.22 -18.20
C ARG A 275 18.20 -1.38 -17.48
N GLU A 276 18.01 -0.07 -17.51
CA GLU A 276 18.82 0.87 -16.75
C GLU A 276 18.51 0.71 -15.26
N TYR A 277 19.55 0.44 -14.50
CA TYR A 277 19.46 0.34 -13.04
C TYR A 277 19.92 1.64 -12.41
N ILE A 278 19.10 2.18 -11.53
CA ILE A 278 19.36 3.41 -10.79
C ILE A 278 19.36 3.04 -9.31
N HIS A 279 20.40 3.44 -8.59
CA HIS A 279 20.44 3.30 -7.14
C HIS A 279 20.53 4.67 -6.50
N HIS A 280 19.69 4.92 -5.51
CA HIS A 280 19.75 6.13 -4.70
C HIS A 280 19.99 5.75 -3.24
N PRO A 281 21.07 6.24 -2.60
CA PRO A 281 21.33 5.98 -1.19
C PRO A 281 20.26 6.63 -0.30
N ALA A 282 20.09 6.11 0.92
CA ALA A 282 19.21 6.74 1.89
C ALA A 282 19.75 8.11 2.30
N SER A 283 18.86 9.09 2.47
CA SER A 283 19.24 10.37 3.04
C SER A 283 19.48 10.24 4.55
N PRO A 284 20.53 10.89 5.09
CA PRO A 284 20.74 11.01 6.53
C PRO A 284 19.51 11.53 7.27
N PHE A 285 19.36 11.11 8.52
CA PHE A 285 18.29 11.58 9.39
C PHE A 285 18.39 13.10 9.58
N GLY A 286 17.31 13.83 9.25
CA GLY A 286 17.21 15.28 9.41
C GLY A 286 17.45 16.08 8.12
N ASP A 287 17.87 15.44 7.05
CA ASP A 287 18.04 16.11 5.76
C ASP A 287 16.70 16.43 5.12
N LYS A 288 16.60 17.63 4.52
CA LYS A 288 15.45 18.01 3.69
C LYS A 288 15.61 17.40 2.31
N ILE A 289 14.72 16.48 1.97
CA ILE A 289 14.67 15.88 0.63
C ILE A 289 13.81 16.77 -0.28
N SER A 290 14.38 17.22 -1.40
CA SER A 290 13.57 17.80 -2.47
C SER A 290 12.93 16.66 -3.26
N VAL A 291 11.61 16.53 -3.19
CA VAL A 291 10.87 15.41 -3.83
C VAL A 291 10.46 15.76 -5.27
N VAL A 292 10.50 17.04 -5.63
CA VAL A 292 10.22 17.57 -6.96
C VAL A 292 11.20 18.71 -7.21
N GLU A 293 12.05 18.60 -8.24
CA GLU A 293 12.82 19.74 -8.76
C GLU A 293 11.96 20.62 -9.68
#